data_AF-A0A163YJ75-F1
#
_entry.id   AF-A0A163YJ75-F1
#
_cell.length_a   1.000
_cell.length_b   1.000
_cell.length_c   1.000
_cell.angle_alpha   90.00
_cell.angle_beta   90.00
_cell.angle_gamma   90.00
#
_symmetry.space_group_name_H-M   'P 1'
#
loop_
_entity.id
_entity.type
_entity.pdbx_description
1 polymer ?
#
loop_
_entity_poly.entity_id
_entity_poly.type
_entity_poly.pdbx_seq_one_letter_code
_entity_poly.pdbx_strand_id
1 'polypeptide(L)'
;MVMNKKCLLCKESSASSIKSHIIPKFIGKDLISENKMLVLSKDDKAFYQSDLPKRGGIFCVDCEKKFNTVETLASRVINDFRIKCYEKFTYCNMSYLDTILKMNMNTEVFNLFLLSILWRVSVSDDYLFKSIKLPNKIENGIRKILNYNLKPFIKDYSTFNNYNKYLDFFLVFKKPINMTPSSRGGISLLNPSKGVYVFNLPFFQISLVENGSFNTSFSKDTMFNHELSNLYIIINQDFIFKQDNYSPLKKFEFSRNTIDRLLSKIK
;
A
#
# COMPACT_ATOMS: atom_id res chain seq x y z
N MET A 1 33.63 -0.49 -11.15
CA MET A 1 33.23 -1.72 -10.42
C MET A 1 31.82 -1.54 -9.87
N VAL A 2 30.88 -2.39 -10.25
CA VAL A 2 29.55 -2.40 -9.61
C VAL A 2 29.74 -3.02 -8.23
N MET A 3 29.67 -2.22 -7.15
CA MET A 3 29.62 -2.80 -5.80
C MET A 3 28.38 -3.70 -5.74
N ASN A 4 28.59 -5.00 -5.61
CA ASN A 4 27.51 -5.97 -5.36
C ASN A 4 26.88 -5.62 -4.01
N LYS A 5 25.77 -4.88 -4.05
CA LYS A 5 25.00 -4.55 -2.85
C LYS A 5 24.44 -5.85 -2.28
N LYS A 6 24.50 -6.01 -0.95
CA LYS A 6 23.84 -7.14 -0.27
C LYS A 6 22.32 -7.01 -0.37
N CYS A 7 21.63 -8.14 -0.47
CA CYS A 7 20.18 -8.23 -0.40
C CYS A 7 19.66 -7.52 0.86
N LEU A 8 18.70 -6.60 0.71
CA LEU A 8 18.21 -5.81 1.83
C LEU A 8 17.39 -6.63 2.83
N LEU A 9 16.81 -7.77 2.42
CA LEU A 9 16.00 -8.63 3.27
C LEU A 9 16.88 -9.57 4.12
N CYS A 10 17.61 -10.50 3.48
CA CYS A 10 18.40 -11.51 4.18
C CYS A 10 19.76 -10.98 4.67
N LYS A 11 20.32 -9.93 4.06
CA LYS A 11 21.66 -9.39 4.36
C LYS A 11 22.83 -10.38 4.15
N GLU A 12 22.57 -11.51 3.51
CA GLU A 12 23.55 -12.59 3.29
C GLU A 12 24.00 -12.62 1.83
N SER A 13 23.06 -12.85 0.91
CA SER A 13 23.33 -12.99 -0.53
C SER A 13 23.46 -11.64 -1.24
N SER A 14 24.15 -11.61 -2.38
CA SER A 14 24.17 -10.46 -3.29
C SER A 14 22.77 -10.15 -3.81
N ALA A 15 22.42 -8.86 -3.84
CA ALA A 15 21.19 -8.40 -4.47
C ALA A 15 21.30 -8.59 -5.99
N SER A 16 20.21 -9.04 -6.60
CA SER A 16 20.10 -9.20 -8.04
C SER A 16 19.83 -7.86 -8.71
N SER A 17 20.21 -7.73 -9.99
CA SER A 17 19.85 -6.58 -10.83
C SER A 17 18.38 -6.60 -11.27
N ILE A 18 17.64 -7.66 -10.94
CA ILE A 18 16.21 -7.81 -11.26
C ILE A 18 15.43 -6.65 -10.62
N LYS A 19 14.59 -6.00 -11.42
CA LYS A 19 13.77 -4.88 -11.00
C LYS A 19 12.55 -5.39 -10.22
N SER A 20 12.60 -5.26 -8.90
CA SER A 20 11.49 -5.54 -7.99
C SER A 20 10.46 -4.43 -8.08
N HIS A 21 9.18 -4.76 -8.18
CA HIS A 21 8.13 -3.77 -7.96
C HIS A 21 8.09 -3.37 -6.48
N ILE A 22 8.04 -2.07 -6.17
CA ILE A 22 7.86 -1.62 -4.79
C ILE A 22 6.43 -1.95 -4.31
N ILE A 23 5.45 -1.64 -5.17
CA ILE A 23 4.05 -2.01 -5.01
C ILE A 23 3.74 -3.15 -5.98
N PRO A 24 3.24 -4.31 -5.50
CA PRO A 24 2.94 -5.46 -6.34
C PRO A 24 2.11 -5.07 -7.57
N LYS A 25 2.48 -5.62 -8.73
CA LYS A 25 1.84 -5.24 -10.01
C LYS A 25 0.33 -5.42 -9.97
N PHE A 26 -0.17 -6.47 -9.35
CA PHE A 26 -1.61 -6.76 -9.31
C PHE A 26 -2.41 -5.75 -8.46
N ILE A 27 -1.77 -4.99 -7.57
CA ILE A 27 -2.40 -3.93 -6.77
C ILE A 27 -2.59 -2.68 -7.62
N GLY A 28 -1.55 -2.27 -8.35
CA GLY A 28 -1.55 -1.01 -9.09
C GLY A 28 -1.88 -1.13 -10.58
N LYS A 29 -2.07 -2.33 -11.14
CA LYS A 29 -2.36 -2.52 -12.57
C LYS A 29 -3.56 -1.69 -13.04
N ASP A 30 -4.56 -1.53 -12.19
CA ASP A 30 -5.78 -0.78 -12.50
C ASP A 30 -5.58 0.74 -12.43
N LEU A 31 -4.41 1.23 -12.01
CA LEU A 31 -4.04 2.65 -12.07
C LEU A 31 -3.46 3.05 -13.43
N ILE A 32 -3.04 2.07 -14.23
CA ILE A 32 -2.47 2.29 -15.55
C ILE A 32 -3.61 2.19 -16.55
N SER A 33 -3.93 3.31 -17.21
CA SER A 33 -4.84 3.37 -18.37
C SER A 33 -4.02 3.78 -19.58
N GLU A 34 -4.26 3.21 -20.76
CA GLU A 34 -3.53 3.55 -21.99
C GLU A 34 -1.99 3.54 -21.83
N ASN A 35 -1.47 2.58 -21.05
CA ASN A 35 -0.04 2.47 -20.70
C ASN A 35 0.54 3.66 -19.93
N LYS A 36 -0.29 4.42 -19.22
CA LYS A 36 0.11 5.58 -18.41
C LYS A 36 -0.69 5.65 -17.10
N MET A 37 -0.04 6.09 -16.03
CA MET A 37 -0.67 6.51 -14.77
C MET A 37 -0.32 7.96 -14.51
N LEU A 38 -1.24 8.71 -13.91
CA LEU A 38 -0.97 10.09 -13.51
C LEU A 38 -0.39 10.08 -12.10
N VAL A 39 0.75 10.73 -11.96
CA VAL A 39 1.44 10.94 -10.69
C VAL A 39 1.31 12.41 -10.32
N LEU A 40 0.78 12.66 -9.12
CA LEU A 40 0.73 13.98 -8.50
C LEU A 40 1.79 14.05 -7.39
N SER A 41 2.68 15.03 -7.51
CA SER A 41 3.67 15.36 -6.49
C SER A 41 3.18 16.50 -5.59
N LYS A 42 3.82 16.65 -4.44
CA LYS A 42 3.54 17.74 -3.47
C LYS A 42 3.74 19.14 -4.03
N ASP A 43 4.67 19.30 -4.98
CA ASP A 43 5.00 20.61 -5.55
C ASP A 43 4.00 21.02 -6.64
N ASP A 44 2.78 20.48 -6.61
CA ASP A 44 1.78 20.69 -7.65
C ASP A 44 2.34 20.34 -9.06
N LYS A 45 3.25 19.37 -9.14
CA LYS A 45 3.70 18.82 -10.44
C LYS A 45 2.96 17.53 -10.73
N ALA A 46 2.45 17.46 -11.95
CA ALA A 46 1.75 16.32 -12.48
C ALA A 46 2.51 15.79 -13.69
N PHE A 47 2.71 14.48 -13.76
CA PHE A 47 3.34 13.84 -14.92
C PHE A 47 2.84 12.41 -15.09
N TYR A 48 3.03 11.89 -16.30
CA TYR A 48 2.66 10.52 -16.63
C TYR A 48 3.85 9.58 -16.44
N GLN A 49 3.56 8.41 -15.87
CA GLN A 49 4.50 7.30 -15.77
C GLN A 49 3.88 6.05 -16.39
N SER A 50 4.65 5.25 -17.13
CA SER A 50 4.11 4.12 -17.88
C SER A 50 3.94 2.82 -17.08
N ASP A 51 4.54 2.74 -15.91
CA ASP A 51 4.53 1.55 -15.06
C ASP A 51 4.60 1.92 -13.59
N LEU A 52 4.29 0.99 -12.70
CA LEU A 52 4.50 1.17 -11.27
C LEU A 52 6.00 1.28 -10.95
N PRO A 53 6.38 1.95 -9.84
CA PRO A 53 7.77 2.09 -9.46
C PRO A 53 8.44 0.73 -9.24
N LYS A 54 9.63 0.59 -9.83
CA LYS A 54 10.47 -0.59 -9.72
C LYS A 54 11.89 -0.21 -9.36
N ARG A 55 12.58 -1.07 -8.62
CA ARG A 55 13.98 -0.86 -8.25
C ARG A 55 14.76 -2.16 -8.35
N GLY A 56 15.90 -2.11 -9.03
CA GLY A 56 16.87 -3.21 -9.04
C GLY A 56 17.79 -3.16 -7.83
N GLY A 57 18.43 -4.29 -7.50
CA GLY A 57 19.44 -4.33 -6.43
C GLY A 57 18.85 -4.28 -5.01
N ILE A 58 17.57 -4.61 -4.82
CA ILE A 58 16.96 -4.72 -3.49
C ILE A 58 17.09 -6.14 -2.95
N PHE A 59 16.80 -7.14 -3.78
CA PHE A 59 16.65 -8.53 -3.35
C PHE A 59 17.53 -9.49 -4.13
N CYS A 60 18.02 -10.53 -3.46
CA CYS A 60 18.53 -11.71 -4.15
C CYS A 60 17.37 -12.51 -4.76
N VAL A 61 17.68 -13.42 -5.69
CA VAL A 61 16.70 -14.23 -6.42
C VAL A 61 15.82 -15.05 -5.47
N ASP A 62 16.38 -15.59 -4.38
CA ASP A 62 15.62 -16.38 -3.41
C ASP A 62 14.61 -15.54 -2.62
N CYS A 63 15.01 -14.32 -2.24
CA CYS A 63 14.12 -13.38 -1.55
C CYS A 63 13.01 -12.89 -2.48
N GLU A 64 13.30 -12.67 -3.78
CA GLU A 64 12.27 -12.38 -4.78
C GLU A 64 11.23 -13.50 -4.89
N LYS A 65 11.69 -14.75 -4.98
CA LYS A 65 10.80 -15.91 -5.05
C LYS A 65 9.87 -16.00 -3.84
N LYS A 66 10.40 -15.72 -2.64
CA LYS A 66 9.64 -15.63 -1.40
C LYS A 66 8.54 -14.55 -1.47
N PHE A 67 8.86 -13.34 -1.95
CA PHE A 67 7.85 -12.29 -2.14
C PHE A 67 6.80 -12.67 -3.20
N ASN A 68 7.22 -13.20 -4.34
CA ASN A 68 6.29 -13.62 -5.39
C ASN A 68 5.29 -14.68 -4.90
N THR A 69 5.73 -15.58 -4.03
CA THR A 69 4.87 -16.61 -3.42
C THR A 69 3.77 -15.99 -2.55
N VAL A 70 4.12 -15.07 -1.64
CA VAL A 70 3.11 -14.41 -0.78
C VAL A 70 2.20 -13.48 -1.59
N GLU A 71 2.73 -12.82 -2.62
CA GLU A 71 1.96 -11.99 -3.55
C GLU A 71 0.97 -12.80 -4.36
N THR A 72 1.35 -13.99 -4.81
CA THR A 72 0.44 -14.91 -5.51
C THR A 72 -0.74 -15.28 -4.62
N LEU A 73 -0.48 -15.61 -3.35
CA LEU A 73 -1.54 -15.91 -2.37
C LEU A 73 -2.45 -14.69 -2.12
N ALA A 74 -1.87 -13.52 -1.87
CA ALA A 74 -2.63 -12.29 -1.64
C ALA A 74 -3.44 -11.84 -2.86
N SER A 75 -2.93 -12.05 -4.07
CA SER A 75 -3.63 -11.68 -5.30
C SER A 75 -4.92 -12.46 -5.50
N ARG A 76 -4.94 -13.75 -5.14
CA ARG A 76 -6.15 -14.59 -5.20
C ARG A 76 -7.23 -14.05 -4.28
N VAL A 77 -6.83 -13.68 -3.06
CA VAL A 77 -7.70 -13.10 -2.04
C VAL A 77 -8.27 -11.76 -2.50
N ILE A 78 -7.42 -10.88 -3.01
CA ILE A 78 -7.84 -9.55 -3.47
C ILE A 78 -8.70 -9.65 -4.72
N ASN A 79 -8.44 -10.59 -5.62
CA ASN A 79 -9.30 -10.85 -6.76
C ASN A 79 -10.67 -11.39 -6.32
N ASP A 80 -10.70 -12.32 -5.35
CA ASP A 80 -11.96 -12.78 -4.75
C ASP A 80 -12.73 -11.63 -4.12
N PHE A 81 -12.04 -10.73 -3.43
CA PHE A 81 -12.61 -9.51 -2.83
C PHE A 81 -13.17 -8.52 -3.86
N ARG A 82 -12.59 -8.49 -5.07
CA ARG A 82 -13.05 -7.65 -6.20
C ARG A 82 -14.27 -8.25 -6.90
N ILE A 83 -14.28 -9.56 -7.12
CA ILE A 83 -15.29 -10.24 -7.94
C ILE A 83 -16.51 -10.63 -7.11
N LYS A 84 -16.31 -11.15 -5.90
CA LYS A 84 -17.40 -11.67 -5.06
C LYS A 84 -17.94 -10.55 -4.18
N CYS A 85 -19.19 -10.16 -4.43
CA CYS A 85 -19.96 -9.35 -3.50
C CYS A 85 -19.95 -10.01 -2.11
N TYR A 86 -19.82 -9.16 -1.09
CA TYR A 86 -19.84 -9.30 0.37
C TYR A 86 -20.17 -10.63 1.10
N GLU A 87 -20.73 -11.65 0.47
CA GLU A 87 -21.19 -12.91 1.05
C GLU A 87 -20.10 -13.73 1.77
N LYS A 88 -18.82 -13.56 1.40
CA LYS A 88 -17.70 -14.28 2.05
C LYS A 88 -17.02 -13.49 3.19
N PHE A 89 -17.47 -12.26 3.46
CA PHE A 89 -16.92 -11.42 4.51
C PHE A 89 -17.95 -11.25 5.61
N THR A 90 -17.56 -11.57 6.84
CA THR A 90 -18.40 -11.23 7.99
C THR A 90 -18.18 -9.76 8.29
N TYR A 91 -19.28 -9.00 8.28
CA TYR A 91 -19.28 -7.62 8.73
C TYR A 91 -19.15 -7.59 10.25
N CYS A 92 -18.07 -7.00 10.74
CA CYS A 92 -17.95 -6.65 12.14
C CYS A 92 -18.36 -5.19 12.29
N ASN A 93 -19.54 -4.96 12.84
CA ASN A 93 -20.04 -3.63 13.14
C ASN A 93 -19.32 -3.13 14.40
N MET A 94 -18.34 -2.26 14.24
CA MET A 94 -17.76 -1.53 15.37
C MET A 94 -18.51 -0.21 15.47
N SER A 95 -19.09 0.07 16.64
CA SER A 95 -19.98 1.20 16.93
C SER A 95 -19.45 2.59 16.54
N TYR A 96 -18.18 2.72 16.15
CA TYR A 96 -17.52 3.99 15.84
C TYR A 96 -16.68 4.00 14.54
N LEU A 97 -16.53 2.87 13.84
CA LEU A 97 -15.74 2.80 12.59
C LEU A 97 -16.56 2.11 11.51
N ASP A 98 -16.49 2.66 10.29
CA ASP A 98 -17.10 2.05 9.11
C ASP A 98 -16.82 0.54 9.07
N THR A 99 -17.86 -0.23 8.77
CA THR A 99 -17.90 -1.68 8.60
C THR A 99 -16.52 -2.34 8.36
N ILE A 100 -16.00 -3.06 9.37
CA ILE A 100 -14.77 -3.83 9.24
C ILE A 100 -15.10 -5.18 8.60
N LEU A 101 -14.38 -5.54 7.54
CA LEU A 101 -14.53 -6.82 6.87
C LEU A 101 -13.61 -7.85 7.52
N LYS A 102 -14.20 -8.84 8.22
CA LYS A 102 -13.46 -10.01 8.66
C LYS A 102 -13.21 -10.92 7.46
N MET A 103 -11.95 -11.11 7.12
CA MET A 103 -11.55 -11.98 6.01
C MET A 103 -11.58 -13.45 6.45
N ASN A 104 -12.31 -14.30 5.74
CA ASN A 104 -12.33 -15.75 5.98
C ASN A 104 -11.12 -16.44 5.33
N MET A 105 -9.91 -16.10 5.78
CA MET A 105 -8.65 -16.62 5.26
C MET A 105 -7.58 -16.70 6.34
N ASN A 106 -6.44 -17.34 6.05
CA ASN A 106 -5.24 -17.26 6.89
C ASN A 106 -4.74 -15.80 6.91
N THR A 107 -5.17 -15.07 7.95
CA THR A 107 -4.89 -13.65 8.16
C THR A 107 -3.39 -13.37 8.25
N GLU A 108 -2.61 -14.35 8.67
CA GLU A 108 -1.19 -14.25 8.91
C GLU A 108 -0.41 -14.14 7.61
N VAL A 109 -0.76 -14.94 6.60
CA VAL A 109 -0.18 -14.82 5.24
C VAL A 109 -0.53 -13.47 4.62
N PHE A 110 -1.78 -13.02 4.78
CA PHE A 110 -2.18 -11.72 4.27
C PHE A 110 -1.44 -10.59 4.97
N ASN A 111 -1.28 -10.67 6.29
CA ASN A 111 -0.49 -9.71 7.06
C ASN A 111 0.98 -9.68 6.60
N LEU A 112 1.61 -10.82 6.27
CA LEU A 112 2.96 -10.85 5.70
C LEU A 112 3.03 -10.10 4.37
N PHE A 113 2.00 -10.24 3.54
CA PHE A 113 1.87 -9.48 2.31
C PHE A 113 1.75 -7.97 2.58
N LEU A 114 0.90 -7.53 3.52
CA LEU A 114 0.79 -6.10 3.88
C LEU A 114 2.11 -5.54 4.40
N LEU A 115 2.79 -6.29 5.27
CA LEU A 115 4.12 -5.96 5.78
C LEU A 115 5.17 -5.87 4.68
N SER A 116 5.09 -6.74 3.67
CA SER A 116 6.01 -6.70 2.53
C SER A 116 5.91 -5.38 1.76
N ILE A 117 4.70 -4.85 1.59
CA ILE A 117 4.46 -3.58 0.92
C ILE A 117 5.03 -2.44 1.76
N LEU A 118 4.63 -2.35 3.04
CA LEU A 118 5.07 -1.28 3.94
C LEU A 118 6.59 -1.21 4.04
N TRP A 119 7.22 -2.38 4.21
CA TRP A 119 8.67 -2.46 4.31
C TRP A 119 9.36 -2.07 3.00
N ARG A 120 8.89 -2.56 1.84
CA ARG A 120 9.44 -2.17 0.53
C ARG A 120 9.33 -0.68 0.27
N VAL A 121 8.21 -0.06 0.61
CA VAL A 121 8.03 1.39 0.52
C VAL A 121 9.08 2.11 1.38
N SER A 122 9.23 1.70 2.65
CA SER A 122 10.19 2.31 3.58
C SER A 122 11.65 2.20 3.10
N VAL A 123 12.09 1.03 2.61
CA VAL A 123 13.48 0.86 2.14
C VAL A 123 13.70 1.38 0.72
N SER A 124 12.67 1.90 0.05
CA SER A 124 12.79 2.42 -1.31
C SER A 124 13.37 3.83 -1.30
N ASP A 125 14.29 4.08 -2.23
CA ASP A 125 14.80 5.42 -2.54
C ASP A 125 14.19 5.95 -3.84
N ASP A 126 13.17 5.26 -4.36
CA ASP A 126 12.37 5.76 -5.47
C ASP A 126 11.76 7.11 -5.08
N TYR A 127 11.71 8.05 -6.02
CA TYR A 127 11.32 9.42 -5.73
C TYR A 127 9.87 9.55 -5.21
N LEU A 128 8.99 8.57 -5.47
CA LEU A 128 7.64 8.50 -4.90
C LEU A 128 7.61 8.06 -3.43
N PHE A 129 8.65 7.36 -2.98
CA PHE A 129 8.70 6.72 -1.68
C PHE A 129 9.84 7.22 -0.79
N LYS A 130 10.78 8.00 -1.32
CA LYS A 130 11.97 8.47 -0.59
C LYS A 130 11.65 9.24 0.68
N SER A 131 10.53 9.97 0.72
CA SER A 131 10.11 10.77 1.86
C SER A 131 9.37 9.96 2.92
N ILE A 132 9.19 8.67 2.66
CA ILE A 132 8.46 7.74 3.50
C ILE A 132 9.48 6.80 4.10
N LYS A 133 9.76 7.00 5.38
CA LYS A 133 10.65 6.13 6.14
C LYS A 133 9.96 5.74 7.44
N LEU A 134 9.91 4.45 7.70
CA LEU A 134 9.58 3.93 9.02
C LEU A 134 10.78 4.18 9.95
N PRO A 135 10.56 4.33 11.27
CA PRO A 135 11.63 4.33 12.24
C PRO A 135 12.50 3.07 12.07
N ASN A 136 13.82 3.22 12.12
CA ASN A 136 14.78 2.13 11.89
C ASN A 136 14.48 0.86 12.73
N LYS A 137 14.02 1.05 13.98
CA LYS A 137 13.61 -0.05 14.87
C LYS A 137 12.46 -0.86 14.25
N ILE A 138 11.43 -0.19 13.76
CA ILE A 138 10.24 -0.81 13.15
C ILE A 138 10.60 -1.43 11.79
N GLU A 139 11.30 -0.69 10.93
CA GLU A 139 11.72 -1.19 9.63
C GLU A 139 12.54 -2.49 9.75
N ASN A 140 13.50 -2.52 10.67
CA ASN A 140 14.32 -3.71 10.91
C ASN A 140 13.51 -4.84 11.58
N GLY A 141 12.53 -4.51 12.43
CA GLY A 141 11.58 -5.46 12.99
C GLY A 141 10.79 -6.16 11.88
N ILE A 142 10.15 -5.40 10.99
CA ILE A 142 9.40 -5.94 9.85
C ILE A 142 10.32 -6.76 8.94
N ARG A 143 11.55 -6.29 8.65
CA ARG A 143 12.53 -7.04 7.85
C ARG A 143 12.79 -8.43 8.43
N LYS A 144 13.03 -8.54 9.75
CA LYS A 144 13.30 -9.83 10.41
C LYS A 144 12.11 -10.76 10.30
N ILE A 145 10.90 -10.24 10.53
CA ILE A 145 9.64 -11.00 10.40
C ILE A 145 9.49 -11.53 8.98
N LEU A 146 9.65 -10.68 7.97
CA LEU A 146 9.56 -11.09 6.56
C LEU A 146 10.64 -12.13 6.21
N ASN A 147 11.89 -11.91 6.63
CA ASN A 147 12.98 -12.82 6.30
C ASN A 147 12.76 -14.24 6.88
N TYR A 148 12.25 -14.32 8.11
CA TYR A 148 12.00 -15.57 8.82
C TYR A 148 10.75 -16.30 8.30
N ASN A 149 9.67 -15.55 8.05
CA ASN A 149 8.36 -16.13 7.78
C ASN A 149 8.04 -16.33 6.30
N LEU A 150 8.66 -15.58 5.39
CA LEU A 150 8.39 -15.77 3.98
C LEU A 150 8.98 -17.09 3.47
N LYS A 151 8.16 -17.87 2.77
CA LYS A 151 8.49 -19.18 2.23
C LYS A 151 8.53 -19.16 0.70
N PRO A 152 9.43 -19.93 0.08
CA PRO A 152 9.58 -19.94 -1.38
C PRO A 152 8.52 -20.77 -2.11
N PHE A 153 7.68 -21.53 -1.39
CA PHE A 153 6.65 -22.37 -1.98
C PHE A 153 5.29 -22.18 -1.28
N ILE A 154 4.21 -22.23 -2.06
CA ILE A 154 2.84 -22.04 -1.56
C ILE A 154 2.45 -23.08 -0.51
N LYS A 155 2.85 -24.35 -0.73
CA LYS A 155 2.51 -25.46 0.18
C LYS A 155 3.02 -25.24 1.61
N ASP A 156 4.12 -24.50 1.77
CA ASP A 156 4.73 -24.22 3.06
C ASP A 156 3.89 -23.24 3.92
N TYR A 157 2.87 -22.62 3.33
CA TYR A 157 1.93 -21.76 4.04
C TYR A 157 0.69 -22.49 4.57
N SER A 158 0.50 -23.77 4.22
CA SER A 158 -0.66 -24.56 4.66
C SER A 158 -0.70 -24.81 6.17
N THR A 159 0.46 -24.88 6.82
CA THR A 159 0.64 -25.11 8.26
C THR A 159 1.08 -23.84 9.00
N PHE A 160 1.00 -22.68 8.34
CA PHE A 160 1.55 -21.44 8.86
C PHE A 160 0.67 -20.88 9.98
N ASN A 161 1.13 -21.08 11.22
CA ASN A 161 0.46 -20.59 12.43
C ASN A 161 1.33 -19.58 13.18
N ASN A 162 0.70 -18.44 13.46
CA ASN A 162 0.93 -17.56 14.61
C ASN A 162 2.33 -16.88 14.78
N TYR A 163 2.50 -15.68 14.20
CA TYR A 163 3.60 -14.75 14.54
C TYR A 163 3.13 -13.46 15.22
N ASN A 164 1.83 -13.32 15.51
CA ASN A 164 1.25 -12.09 16.06
C ASN A 164 1.83 -11.69 17.44
N LYS A 165 2.59 -12.56 18.11
CA LYS A 165 3.25 -12.27 19.40
C LYS A 165 4.35 -11.20 19.30
N TYR A 166 4.80 -10.82 18.10
CA TYR A 166 5.97 -9.95 17.91
C TYR A 166 5.68 -8.60 17.26
N LEU A 167 4.41 -8.25 17.08
CA LEU A 167 4.05 -6.97 16.47
C LEU A 167 3.69 -5.94 17.55
N ASP A 168 4.49 -4.88 17.64
CA ASP A 168 4.17 -3.69 18.42
C ASP A 168 3.16 -2.79 17.68
N PHE A 169 2.36 -3.34 16.77
CA PHE A 169 1.43 -2.58 15.95
C PHE A 169 0.24 -3.39 15.47
N PHE A 170 -0.86 -2.70 15.17
CA PHE A 170 -2.05 -3.28 14.56
C PHE A 170 -2.16 -2.90 13.08
N LEU A 171 -2.67 -3.83 12.26
CA LEU A 171 -2.98 -3.60 10.86
C LEU A 171 -4.49 -3.43 10.69
N VAL A 172 -4.91 -2.27 10.19
CA VAL A 172 -6.32 -2.00 9.87
C VAL A 172 -6.52 -2.05 8.36
N PHE A 173 -7.52 -2.83 7.92
CA PHE A 173 -7.94 -2.96 6.52
C PHE A 173 -9.30 -2.28 6.31
N LYS A 174 -9.39 -1.34 5.36
CA LYS A 174 -10.65 -0.66 5.03
C LYS A 174 -10.96 -0.72 3.55
N LYS A 175 -12.18 -1.11 3.18
CA LYS A 175 -12.72 -1.06 1.80
C LYS A 175 -13.37 0.30 1.52
N PRO A 176 -13.20 0.89 0.33
CA PRO A 176 -14.05 2.01 -0.09
C PRO A 176 -15.50 1.55 -0.26
N ILE A 177 -16.47 2.29 0.30
CA ILE A 177 -17.90 1.95 0.24
C ILE A 177 -18.44 2.04 -1.20
N ASN A 178 -17.97 3.02 -1.97
CA ASN A 178 -18.43 3.30 -3.33
C ASN A 178 -17.26 3.12 -4.32
N MET A 179 -17.04 1.89 -4.77
CA MET A 179 -16.18 1.65 -5.94
C MET A 179 -17.07 1.56 -7.18
N THR A 180 -16.94 2.52 -8.10
CA THR A 180 -17.48 2.38 -9.44
C THR A 180 -16.44 1.80 -10.38
N PRO A 181 -16.86 1.21 -11.52
CA PRO A 181 -15.92 0.84 -12.59
C PRO A 181 -15.02 1.99 -13.06
N SER A 182 -15.46 3.25 -12.88
CA SER A 182 -14.70 4.46 -13.21
C SER A 182 -13.83 4.98 -12.05
N SER A 183 -14.07 4.58 -10.80
CA SER A 183 -13.24 4.96 -9.65
C SER A 183 -12.24 3.85 -9.32
N ARG A 184 -11.13 3.80 -10.04
CA ARG A 184 -10.08 2.77 -9.83
C ARG A 184 -9.15 3.05 -8.64
N GLY A 185 -9.56 3.95 -7.74
CA GLY A 185 -8.82 4.31 -6.54
C GLY A 185 -7.50 5.02 -6.82
N GLY A 186 -6.63 5.07 -5.81
CA GLY A 186 -5.29 5.62 -5.95
C GLY A 186 -4.31 4.98 -4.97
N ILE A 187 -3.03 5.27 -5.15
CA ILE A 187 -2.01 5.00 -4.13
C ILE A 187 -1.66 6.31 -3.46
N SER A 188 -1.77 6.34 -2.13
CA SER A 188 -1.25 7.44 -1.33
C SER A 188 -0.73 6.93 0.00
N LEU A 189 0.29 7.57 0.53
CA LEU A 189 0.72 7.34 1.91
C LEU A 189 0.59 8.63 2.73
N LEU A 190 0.17 8.45 3.96
CA LEU A 190 -0.09 9.49 4.95
C LEU A 190 0.57 9.08 6.26
N ASN A 191 1.07 10.08 6.99
CA ASN A 191 1.52 9.93 8.37
C ASN A 191 0.78 11.00 9.19
N PRO A 192 -0.50 10.75 9.55
CA PRO A 192 -1.35 11.78 10.15
C PRO A 192 -0.89 12.17 11.55
N SER A 193 -0.24 11.26 12.28
CA SER A 193 0.26 11.54 13.63
C SER A 193 1.43 10.63 13.97
N LYS A 194 2.22 11.02 14.98
CA LYS A 194 3.37 10.24 15.43
C LYS A 194 2.94 8.80 15.76
N GLY A 195 3.62 7.83 15.13
CA GLY A 195 3.34 6.41 15.32
C GLY A 195 2.18 5.85 14.51
N VAL A 196 1.63 6.63 13.56
CA VAL A 196 0.50 6.21 12.71
C VAL A 196 0.87 6.38 11.25
N TYR A 197 0.86 5.29 10.50
CA TYR A 197 1.19 5.29 9.07
C TYR A 197 0.01 4.71 8.30
N VAL A 198 -0.52 5.45 7.34
CA VAL A 198 -1.70 5.07 6.57
C VAL A 198 -1.33 4.96 5.10
N PHE A 199 -1.55 3.78 4.51
CA PHE A 199 -1.34 3.50 3.10
C PHE A 199 -2.66 3.22 2.40
N ASN A 200 -3.12 4.18 1.62
CA ASN A 200 -4.24 3.98 0.71
C ASN A 200 -3.71 3.28 -0.54
N LEU A 201 -4.31 2.15 -0.86
CA LEU A 201 -4.13 1.40 -2.08
C LEU A 201 -5.45 1.42 -2.87
N PRO A 202 -5.44 1.07 -4.17
CA PRO A 202 -6.61 1.21 -5.05
C PRO A 202 -7.89 0.55 -4.52
N PHE A 203 -7.75 -0.56 -3.79
CA PHE A 203 -8.87 -1.37 -3.32
C PHE A 203 -9.04 -1.37 -1.80
N PHE A 204 -8.06 -0.86 -1.06
CA PHE A 204 -8.09 -0.90 0.40
C PHE A 204 -7.09 0.07 1.02
N GLN A 205 -7.32 0.42 2.28
CA GLN A 205 -6.35 1.15 3.11
C GLN A 205 -5.70 0.20 4.10
N ILE A 206 -4.39 0.34 4.31
CA ILE A 206 -3.60 -0.27 5.37
C ILE A 206 -3.29 0.82 6.39
N SER A 207 -3.52 0.59 7.67
CA SER A 207 -2.99 1.48 8.72
C SER A 207 -2.08 0.70 9.65
N LEU A 208 -0.88 1.21 9.88
CA LEU A 208 0.10 0.73 10.86
C LEU A 208 0.05 1.68 12.05
N VAL A 209 -0.31 1.18 13.23
CA VAL A 209 -0.40 2.00 14.45
C VAL A 209 0.52 1.40 15.51
N GLU A 210 1.52 2.17 15.95
CA GLU A 210 2.42 1.79 17.05
C GLU A 210 1.66 1.65 18.37
N ASN A 211 1.98 0.61 19.15
CA ASN A 211 1.39 0.34 20.46
C ASN A 211 1.53 1.56 21.39
N GLY A 212 0.43 1.93 22.05
CA GLY A 212 0.37 3.12 22.91
C GLY A 212 0.14 4.45 22.18
N SER A 213 0.15 4.47 20.84
CA SER A 213 -0.18 5.67 20.05
C SER A 213 -1.70 5.83 19.82
N PHE A 214 -2.49 4.83 20.20
CA PHE A 214 -3.95 4.84 20.08
C PHE A 214 -4.59 5.54 21.29
N ASN A 215 -4.40 6.85 21.42
CA ASN A 215 -5.25 7.65 22.31
C ASN A 215 -6.60 7.87 21.61
N THR A 216 -7.69 7.74 22.37
CA THR A 216 -9.08 7.42 21.97
C THR A 216 -9.81 8.41 21.06
N SER A 217 -9.13 9.37 20.45
CA SER A 217 -9.74 10.32 19.49
C SER A 217 -9.28 10.07 18.07
N PHE A 218 -9.21 8.80 17.64
CA PHE A 218 -9.13 8.45 16.21
C PHE A 218 -10.51 8.66 15.55
N SER A 219 -11.04 9.87 15.69
CA SER A 219 -12.29 10.29 15.06
C SER A 219 -12.10 10.38 13.55
N LYS A 220 -13.19 10.22 12.79
CA LYS A 220 -13.17 10.43 11.33
C LYS A 220 -12.53 11.77 10.93
N ASP A 221 -12.61 12.79 11.78
CA ASP A 221 -12.12 14.14 11.48
C ASP A 221 -10.59 14.27 11.60
N THR A 222 -9.95 13.49 12.47
CA THR A 222 -8.49 13.49 12.65
C THR A 222 -7.71 12.97 11.44
N MET A 223 -8.29 12.11 10.59
CA MET A 223 -7.61 11.66 9.36
C MET A 223 -7.49 12.76 8.28
N PHE A 224 -8.28 13.83 8.38
CA PHE A 224 -8.39 14.84 7.32
C PHE A 224 -7.82 16.22 7.70
N ASN A 225 -7.48 16.46 8.98
CA ASN A 225 -7.06 17.78 9.49
C ASN A 225 -5.55 17.92 9.78
N HIS A 226 -4.72 16.91 9.49
CA HIS A 226 -3.28 16.99 9.73
C HIS A 226 -2.49 17.41 8.49
N GLU A 227 -1.43 18.19 8.68
CA GLU A 227 -0.50 18.61 7.63
C GLU A 227 0.02 17.38 6.87
N LEU A 228 -0.35 17.29 5.60
CA LEU A 228 0.00 16.22 4.67
C LEU A 228 1.47 16.35 4.24
N SER A 229 2.38 16.18 5.19
CA SER A 229 3.81 16.42 4.97
C SER A 229 4.40 15.49 3.90
N ASN A 230 3.73 14.39 3.51
CA ASN A 230 4.27 13.31 2.67
C ASN A 230 3.33 12.69 1.60
N LEU A 231 2.42 13.46 1.00
CA LEU A 231 1.43 12.94 0.05
C LEU A 231 1.93 12.88 -1.41
N TYR A 232 1.97 11.67 -1.97
CA TYR A 232 1.94 11.42 -3.41
C TYR A 232 0.63 10.72 -3.73
N ILE A 233 -0.08 11.18 -4.76
CA ILE A 233 -1.31 10.54 -5.23
C ILE A 233 -1.05 9.97 -6.63
N ILE A 234 -1.19 8.66 -6.76
CA ILE A 234 -1.22 7.99 -8.06
C ILE A 234 -2.67 7.68 -8.38
N ILE A 235 -3.21 8.24 -9.46
CA ILE A 235 -4.59 8.04 -9.90
C ILE A 235 -4.65 7.52 -11.34
N ASN A 236 -5.70 6.75 -11.63
CA ASN A 236 -6.00 6.32 -12.99
C ASN A 236 -6.47 7.52 -13.86
N GLN A 237 -6.11 7.54 -15.14
CA GLN A 237 -6.52 8.59 -16.09
C GLN A 237 -8.05 8.70 -16.24
N ASP A 238 -8.77 7.58 -16.26
CA ASP A 238 -10.23 7.51 -16.37
C ASP A 238 -10.94 8.15 -15.15
N PHE A 239 -10.24 8.29 -14.02
CA PHE A 239 -10.75 8.94 -12.82
C PHE A 239 -11.01 10.45 -13.04
N ILE A 240 -10.30 11.05 -14.00
CA ILE A 240 -10.41 12.48 -14.30
C ILE A 240 -11.61 12.78 -15.23
N PHE A 241 -12.28 11.76 -15.78
CA PHE A 241 -13.30 11.94 -16.81
C PHE A 241 -14.66 11.29 -16.48
N LYS A 242 -15.30 11.71 -15.38
CA LYS A 242 -16.78 11.78 -15.27
C LYS A 242 -17.15 12.96 -14.36
N GLN A 243 -17.40 14.10 -14.99
CA GLN A 243 -17.49 15.42 -14.36
C GLN A 243 -18.75 15.66 -13.50
N ASP A 244 -19.74 14.76 -13.46
CA ASP A 244 -21.09 15.21 -13.11
C ASP A 244 -21.70 14.76 -11.77
N ASN A 245 -21.12 13.89 -10.93
CA ASN A 245 -21.84 13.49 -9.70
C ASN A 245 -21.02 13.04 -8.45
N TYR A 246 -19.70 13.22 -8.38
CA TYR A 246 -18.91 12.68 -7.26
C TYR A 246 -18.54 13.71 -6.18
N SER A 247 -19.25 13.65 -5.04
CA SER A 247 -19.04 14.42 -3.80
C SER A 247 -17.87 13.98 -2.87
N PRO A 248 -17.27 12.76 -2.92
CA PRO A 248 -16.26 12.37 -1.91
C PRO A 248 -14.91 13.13 -1.99
N LEU A 249 -14.60 13.76 -3.13
CA LEU A 249 -13.35 14.53 -3.30
C LEU A 249 -13.44 15.97 -2.79
N LYS A 250 -14.63 16.46 -2.40
CA LYS A 250 -14.75 17.79 -1.76
C LYS A 250 -14.02 17.89 -0.42
N LYS A 251 -13.62 16.75 0.19
CA LYS A 251 -12.89 16.71 1.48
C LYS A 251 -11.40 16.40 1.37
N PHE A 252 -10.90 16.05 0.18
CA PHE A 252 -9.46 16.19 -0.09
C PHE A 252 -9.32 17.60 -0.65
N GLU A 253 -8.86 18.57 0.15
CA GLU A 253 -8.54 19.92 -0.34
C GLU A 253 -7.29 19.91 -1.25
N PHE A 254 -7.30 19.12 -2.31
CA PHE A 254 -6.93 19.72 -3.58
C PHE A 254 -8.21 20.42 -4.02
N SER A 255 -8.30 21.73 -3.83
CA SER A 255 -9.45 22.48 -4.30
C SER A 255 -9.74 22.06 -5.75
N ARG A 256 -11.01 21.97 -6.15
CA ARG A 256 -11.38 21.70 -7.55
C ARG A 256 -10.56 22.59 -8.50
N ASN A 257 -10.31 23.82 -8.09
CA ASN A 257 -9.43 24.78 -8.75
C ASN A 257 -7.97 24.33 -8.82
N THR A 258 -7.42 23.65 -7.81
CA THR A 258 -6.06 23.08 -7.83
C THR A 258 -5.97 21.93 -8.83
N ILE A 259 -6.92 20.99 -8.84
CA ILE A 259 -6.95 19.89 -9.83
C ILE A 259 -7.13 20.46 -11.24
N ASP A 260 -8.09 21.36 -11.44
CA ASP A 260 -8.35 21.97 -12.74
C ASP A 260 -7.17 22.82 -13.23
N ARG A 261 -6.48 23.56 -12.34
CA ARG A 261 -5.24 24.31 -12.62
C ARG A 261 -4.04 23.41 -12.92
N LEU A 262 -3.97 22.24 -12.28
CA LEU A 262 -2.94 21.24 -12.56
C LEU A 262 -3.15 20.62 -13.94
N LEU A 263 -4.40 20.27 -14.26
CA LEU A 263 -4.78 19.70 -15.55
C LEU A 263 -4.65 20.69 -16.71
N SER A 264 -4.90 21.98 -16.47
CA SER A 264 -4.73 23.01 -17.50
C SER A 264 -3.27 23.23 -17.94
N LYS A 265 -2.29 22.74 -17.15
CA LYS A 265 -0.85 22.81 -17.45
C LYS A 265 -0.31 21.58 -18.21
N ILE A 266 -1.16 20.56 -18.44
CA ILE A 266 -0.78 19.29 -19.09
C ILE A 266 -1.22 19.25 -20.57
N LYS A 267 -1.92 20.28 -21.05
CA LYS A 267 -2.16 20.52 -22.48
C LYS A 267 -1.02 21.34 -23.08
#